data_AF-A0AAX4JEJ9-F1
#
_entry.id   AF-A0AAX4JEJ9-F1
#
_cell.length_a   1.000
_cell.length_b   1.000
_cell.length_c   1.000
_cell.angle_alpha   90.00
_cell.angle_beta   90.00
_cell.angle_gamma   90.00
#
_symmetry.space_group_name_H-M   'P 1'
#
loop_
_entity.id
_entity.type
_entity.pdbx_description
1 polymer ?
#
loop_
_entity_poly.entity_id
_entity_poly.type
_entity_poly.pdbx_seq_one_letter_code
_entity_poly.pdbx_strand_id
1 'polypeptide(L)'
;MDEFEEIERERKKKVLYLIEKSKRERENINKKTEENKVTRNNLAENSVQRFTMANNVQNFAMTNNIYNLQKSSYLENQCSNNNQHTFGATSNMENNITKGHVLCAPEQIEETTQYKNLNDIKFPKSVNWDFNINLSEFYIENFSYFSKYLEIEKSIKNEKDKMPRSELLKIKMEVNKRLNQLNNDYNKILSLSRFLMEYKESVVFIETFTHKILEQSTVQVSRHQESYKQYSLFFKILYTKDLFVFYKINLLNKKCSENGLKGMYSVFFGILKECDFIDEAWAFAAGFLNVDNHEFVVLETYLYILGEYLLSRLGSWSCKLFRYIKMFIVENIENPAQKYKIEKQIENLLRLNS
;
A
#
# COMPACT_ATOMS: atom_id res chain seq x y z
N MET A 1 -6.15 -68.87 -7.67
CA MET A 1 -5.01 -67.93 -7.75
C MET A 1 -5.24 -66.95 -8.89
N ASP A 2 -5.81 -67.42 -10.01
CA ASP A 2 -6.10 -66.63 -11.23
C ASP A 2 -7.07 -65.43 -11.06
N GLU A 3 -8.08 -65.53 -10.20
CA GLU A 3 -9.07 -64.44 -10.01
C GLU A 3 -8.46 -63.18 -9.39
N PHE A 4 -7.47 -63.34 -8.49
CA PHE A 4 -6.79 -62.20 -7.87
C PHE A 4 -5.86 -61.50 -8.87
N GLU A 5 -5.17 -62.26 -9.71
CA GLU A 5 -4.33 -61.70 -10.78
C GLU A 5 -5.14 -60.94 -11.83
N GLU A 6 -6.35 -61.41 -12.14
CA GLU A 6 -7.26 -60.74 -13.06
C GLU A 6 -7.76 -59.40 -12.49
N ILE A 7 -8.15 -59.38 -11.21
CA ILE A 7 -8.55 -58.14 -10.51
C ILE A 7 -7.38 -57.14 -10.46
N GLU A 8 -6.15 -57.61 -10.20
CA GLU A 8 -4.98 -56.74 -10.17
C GLU A 8 -4.63 -56.18 -11.56
N ARG A 9 -4.81 -56.99 -12.62
CA ARG A 9 -4.60 -56.58 -14.01
C ARG A 9 -5.60 -55.49 -14.42
N GLU A 10 -6.88 -55.65 -14.09
CA GLU A 10 -7.90 -54.64 -14.36
C GLU A 10 -7.69 -53.33 -13.58
N ARG A 11 -7.24 -53.43 -12.32
CA ARG A 11 -6.83 -52.25 -11.54
C ARG A 11 -5.67 -51.49 -12.21
N LYS A 12 -4.64 -52.20 -12.67
CA LYS A 12 -3.48 -51.59 -13.37
C LYS A 12 -3.92 -50.90 -14.66
N LYS A 13 -4.79 -51.53 -15.46
CA LYS A 13 -5.36 -50.90 -16.67
C LYS A 13 -6.11 -49.61 -16.35
N LYS A 14 -6.96 -49.62 -15.31
CA LYS A 14 -7.73 -48.45 -14.89
C LYS A 14 -6.82 -47.30 -14.42
N VAL A 15 -5.76 -47.60 -13.68
CA VAL A 15 -4.77 -46.60 -13.24
C VAL A 15 -4.03 -46.01 -14.44
N LEU A 16 -3.56 -46.84 -15.37
CA LEU A 16 -2.87 -46.36 -16.57
C LEU A 16 -3.75 -45.45 -17.41
N TYR A 17 -5.02 -45.81 -17.60
CA TYR A 17 -6.00 -44.99 -18.30
C TYR A 17 -6.18 -43.61 -17.65
N LEU A 18 -6.28 -43.55 -16.32
CA LEU A 18 -6.43 -42.28 -15.59
C LEU A 18 -5.17 -41.41 -15.69
N ILE A 19 -3.98 -42.02 -15.67
CA ILE A 19 -2.71 -41.29 -15.88
C ILE A 19 -2.67 -40.69 -17.29
N GLU A 20 -3.03 -41.47 -18.31
CA GLU A 20 -3.01 -41.00 -19.70
C GLU A 20 -4.04 -39.89 -19.95
N LYS A 21 -5.25 -40.03 -19.39
CA LYS A 21 -6.28 -38.98 -19.43
C LYS A 21 -5.78 -37.68 -18.80
N SER A 22 -5.15 -37.76 -17.62
CA SER A 22 -4.60 -36.59 -16.93
C SER A 22 -3.46 -35.93 -17.72
N LYS A 23 -2.62 -36.72 -18.42
CA LYS A 23 -1.58 -36.16 -19.31
C LYS A 23 -2.18 -35.36 -20.47
N ARG A 24 -3.21 -35.89 -21.15
CA ARG A 24 -3.90 -35.20 -22.25
C ARG A 24 -4.58 -33.91 -21.78
N GLU A 25 -5.18 -33.91 -20.59
CA GLU A 25 -5.77 -32.71 -20.00
C GLU A 25 -4.71 -31.62 -19.73
N ARG A 26 -3.53 -31.99 -19.21
CA ARG A 26 -2.42 -31.05 -19.00
C ARG A 26 -1.87 -30.48 -20.29
N GLU A 27 -1.73 -31.30 -21.34
CA GLU A 27 -1.27 -30.84 -22.66
C GLU A 27 -2.24 -29.82 -23.27
N ASN A 28 -3.55 -30.05 -23.15
CA ASN A 28 -4.56 -29.11 -23.63
C ASN A 28 -4.56 -27.78 -22.86
N ILE A 29 -4.35 -27.82 -21.53
CA ILE A 29 -4.22 -26.62 -20.70
C ILE A 29 -2.97 -25.83 -21.12
N ASN A 30 -1.84 -26.50 -21.34
CA ASN A 30 -0.60 -25.86 -21.78
C ASN A 30 -0.76 -25.20 -23.16
N LYS A 31 -1.39 -25.87 -24.13
CA LYS A 31 -1.68 -25.27 -25.44
C LYS A 31 -2.53 -24.01 -25.34
N LYS A 32 -3.63 -24.05 -24.56
CA LYS A 32 -4.47 -22.85 -24.32
C LYS A 32 -3.71 -21.73 -23.62
N THR A 33 -2.77 -22.07 -22.74
CA THR A 33 -1.95 -21.07 -22.03
C THR A 33 -0.96 -20.38 -22.97
N GLU A 34 -0.35 -21.13 -23.88
CA GLU A 34 0.54 -20.59 -24.93
C GLU A 34 -0.23 -19.68 -25.91
N GLU A 35 -1.40 -20.10 -26.38
CA GLU A 35 -2.26 -19.29 -27.26
C GLU A 35 -2.68 -17.96 -26.60
N ASN A 36 -2.99 -17.99 -25.30
CA ASN A 36 -3.33 -16.79 -24.53
C ASN A 36 -2.13 -15.86 -24.31
N LYS A 37 -0.90 -16.40 -24.17
CA LYS A 37 0.31 -15.57 -24.05
C LYS A 37 0.60 -14.82 -25.36
N VAL A 38 0.49 -15.48 -26.50
CA VAL A 38 0.70 -14.85 -27.82
C VAL A 38 -0.31 -13.71 -28.04
N THR A 39 -1.57 -13.94 -27.69
CA THR A 39 -2.63 -12.92 -27.80
C THR A 39 -2.37 -11.72 -26.87
N ARG A 40 -1.93 -11.96 -25.63
CA ARG A 40 -1.59 -10.90 -24.67
C ARG A 40 -0.37 -10.07 -25.11
N ASN A 41 0.66 -10.71 -25.65
CA ASN A 41 1.85 -9.99 -26.12
C ASN A 41 1.51 -9.05 -27.29
N ASN A 42 0.66 -9.49 -28.23
CA ASN A 42 0.22 -8.65 -29.36
C ASN A 42 -0.67 -7.47 -28.91
N LEU A 43 -1.44 -7.62 -27.82
CA LEU A 43 -2.22 -6.54 -27.23
C LEU A 43 -1.33 -5.54 -26.47
N ALA A 44 -0.32 -6.03 -25.76
CA ALA A 44 0.64 -5.21 -25.02
C ALA A 44 1.52 -4.35 -25.94
N GLU A 45 1.99 -4.89 -27.08
CA GLU A 45 2.79 -4.10 -28.03
C GLU A 45 1.97 -2.95 -28.65
N ASN A 46 0.68 -3.17 -28.89
CA ASN A 46 -0.22 -2.13 -29.41
C ASN A 46 -0.60 -1.07 -28.35
N SER A 47 -0.70 -1.43 -27.07
CA SER A 47 -0.97 -0.48 -26.00
C SER A 47 0.26 0.36 -25.66
N VAL A 48 1.46 -0.23 -25.63
CA VAL A 48 2.72 0.47 -25.40
C VAL A 48 2.99 1.52 -26.47
N GLN A 49 2.75 1.24 -27.76
CA GLN A 49 2.91 2.25 -28.82
C GLN A 49 1.97 3.46 -28.64
N ARG A 50 0.71 3.24 -28.25
CA ARG A 50 -0.25 4.33 -28.00
C ARG A 50 0.09 5.13 -26.74
N PHE A 51 0.54 4.45 -25.69
CA PHE A 51 0.91 5.09 -24.43
C PHE A 51 2.19 5.94 -24.56
N THR A 52 3.16 5.48 -25.36
CA THR A 52 4.40 6.22 -25.63
C THR A 52 4.12 7.53 -26.39
N MET A 53 3.14 7.54 -27.31
CA MET A 53 2.72 8.76 -28.01
C MET A 53 1.98 9.74 -27.09
N ALA A 54 1.13 9.25 -26.16
CA ALA A 54 0.41 10.09 -25.22
C ALA A 54 1.33 10.72 -24.14
N ASN A 55 2.28 9.94 -23.61
CA ASN A 55 3.23 10.42 -22.60
C ASN A 55 4.20 11.48 -23.12
N ASN A 56 4.60 11.42 -24.39
CA ASN A 56 5.45 12.45 -24.99
C ASN A 56 4.74 13.81 -25.10
N VAL A 57 3.42 13.82 -25.28
CA VAL A 57 2.60 15.05 -25.32
C VAL A 57 2.36 15.60 -23.90
N GLN A 58 2.13 14.72 -22.92
CA GLN A 58 1.87 15.12 -21.53
C GLN A 58 3.12 15.59 -20.79
N ASN A 59 4.27 14.93 -20.99
CA ASN A 59 5.54 15.36 -20.41
C ASN A 59 5.95 16.74 -20.93
N PHE A 60 5.74 17.04 -22.21
CA PHE A 60 6.02 18.36 -22.78
C PHE A 60 5.15 19.47 -22.15
N ALA A 61 3.89 19.17 -21.81
CA ALA A 61 3.00 20.11 -21.12
C ALA A 61 3.37 20.31 -19.65
N MET A 62 3.83 19.25 -18.96
CA MET A 62 4.19 19.30 -17.55
C MET A 62 5.51 20.04 -17.30
N THR A 63 6.53 19.83 -18.14
CA THR A 63 7.81 20.54 -18.04
C THR A 63 7.66 22.05 -18.29
N ASN A 64 6.77 22.46 -19.20
CA ASN A 64 6.46 23.87 -19.44
C ASN A 64 5.72 24.54 -18.27
N ASN A 65 4.85 23.81 -17.57
CA ASN A 65 4.15 24.35 -16.40
C ASN A 65 5.07 24.52 -15.18
N ILE A 66 6.01 23.60 -14.97
CA ILE A 66 7.02 23.71 -13.90
C ILE A 66 7.95 24.91 -14.15
N TYR A 67 8.38 25.13 -15.40
CA TYR A 67 9.19 26.29 -15.78
C TYR A 67 8.45 27.62 -15.54
N ASN A 68 7.16 27.70 -15.84
CA ASN A 68 6.36 28.90 -15.63
C ASN A 68 6.11 29.21 -14.14
N LEU A 69 5.92 28.18 -13.30
CA LEU A 69 5.76 28.34 -11.85
C LEU A 69 7.05 28.85 -11.18
N GLN A 70 8.22 28.36 -11.61
CA GLN A 70 9.52 28.83 -11.12
C GLN A 70 9.83 30.27 -11.55
N LYS A 71 9.36 30.68 -12.74
CA LYS A 71 9.54 32.06 -13.23
C LYS A 71 8.66 33.07 -12.47
N SER A 72 7.45 32.68 -12.07
CA SER A 72 6.52 33.53 -11.31
C SER A 72 7.03 33.81 -9.89
N SER A 73 7.58 32.80 -9.21
CA SER A 73 8.13 32.96 -7.85
C SER A 73 9.41 33.83 -7.82
N TYR A 74 10.19 33.83 -8.90
CA TYR A 74 11.36 34.71 -9.03
C TYR A 74 10.98 36.19 -9.19
N LEU A 75 9.84 36.48 -9.82
CA LEU A 75 9.35 37.85 -10.03
C LEU A 75 8.68 38.42 -8.77
N GLU A 76 7.95 37.61 -8.01
CA GLU A 76 7.34 38.05 -6.73
C GLU A 76 8.38 38.39 -5.65
N ASN A 77 9.54 37.73 -5.65
CA ASN A 77 10.63 38.04 -4.73
C ASN A 77 11.41 39.32 -5.06
N GLN A 78 11.26 39.89 -6.27
CA GLN A 78 11.88 41.17 -6.61
C GLN A 78 11.01 42.40 -6.24
N CYS A 79 9.70 42.21 -6.09
CA CYS A 79 8.79 43.31 -5.71
C CYS A 79 8.71 43.56 -4.19
N SER A 80 9.15 42.63 -3.35
CA SER A 80 9.03 42.73 -1.88
C SER A 80 10.24 43.37 -1.17
N ASN A 81 11.29 43.77 -1.90
CA ASN A 81 12.52 44.32 -1.30
C ASN A 81 12.68 45.85 -1.33
N ASN A 82 11.66 46.60 -1.74
CA ASN A 82 11.66 48.06 -1.67
C ASN A 82 10.49 48.55 -0.81
N ASN A 83 10.63 48.50 0.52
CA ASN A 83 9.97 49.41 1.47
C ASN A 83 10.47 49.15 2.91
N GLN A 84 11.57 49.79 3.29
CA GLN A 84 11.91 50.04 4.70
C GLN A 84 12.42 51.47 4.87
N HIS A 85 11.67 52.29 5.61
CA HIS A 85 12.02 53.46 6.41
C HIS A 85 10.69 54.23 6.66
N THR A 86 10.16 54.46 7.86
CA THR A 86 10.68 55.36 8.91
C THR A 86 9.74 55.44 10.15
N PHE A 87 10.31 55.80 11.32
CA PHE A 87 9.72 56.30 12.60
C PHE A 87 8.78 55.37 13.41
N GLY A 88 8.77 55.27 14.76
CA GLY A 88 9.43 55.99 15.86
C GLY A 88 8.52 56.03 17.12
N ALA A 89 8.94 55.38 18.22
CA ALA A 89 8.62 55.56 19.67
C ALA A 89 7.17 55.81 20.19
N THR A 90 6.67 55.03 21.18
CA THR A 90 6.70 55.28 22.66
C THR A 90 5.77 54.36 23.48
N SER A 91 6.21 54.10 24.73
CA SER A 91 5.51 53.84 26.01
C SER A 91 4.74 52.52 26.33
N ASN A 92 5.38 51.74 27.22
CA ASN A 92 4.93 51.12 28.48
C ASN A 92 3.42 50.89 28.75
N MET A 93 3.07 49.63 29.09
CA MET A 93 2.29 49.32 30.30
C MET A 93 2.44 47.84 30.70
N GLU A 94 2.80 47.62 31.97
CA GLU A 94 2.81 46.32 32.64
C GLU A 94 1.39 45.81 32.91
N ASN A 95 1.17 44.49 32.86
CA ASN A 95 0.54 43.76 33.97
C ASN A 95 0.61 42.24 33.79
N ASN A 96 1.02 41.59 34.89
CA ASN A 96 1.03 40.15 35.13
C ASN A 96 -0.39 39.56 35.20
N ILE A 97 -0.55 38.27 34.86
CA ILE A 97 -1.15 37.23 35.73
C ILE A 97 -0.95 35.83 35.10
N THR A 98 -0.66 34.92 36.02
CA THR A 98 -0.31 33.51 35.96
C THR A 98 -1.46 32.56 35.56
N LYS A 99 -1.12 31.45 34.87
CA LYS A 99 -1.27 30.05 35.32
C LYS A 99 -1.13 29.08 34.14
N GLY A 100 -0.50 27.94 34.43
CA GLY A 100 0.02 27.02 33.44
C GLY A 100 -0.96 25.98 32.90
N HIS A 101 -0.52 25.35 31.82
CA HIS A 101 -0.74 23.92 31.59
C HIS A 101 0.34 23.44 30.62
N VAL A 102 1.13 22.47 31.08
CA VAL A 102 2.08 21.71 30.28
C VAL A 102 1.28 20.82 29.34
N LEU A 103 1.32 21.13 28.04
CA LEU A 103 0.99 20.23 26.95
C LEU A 103 2.26 20.10 26.12
N CYS A 104 2.87 18.91 26.15
CA CYS A 104 3.94 18.55 25.22
C CYS A 104 3.40 18.68 23.80
N ALA A 105 3.76 19.77 23.13
CA ALA A 105 3.68 19.90 21.70
C ALA A 105 4.61 18.85 21.05
N PRO A 106 4.23 18.25 19.92
CA PRO A 106 5.12 17.39 19.18
C PRO A 106 6.27 18.25 18.63
N GLU A 107 7.51 17.81 18.87
CA GLU A 107 8.70 18.37 18.25
C GLU A 107 8.48 18.43 16.74
N GLN A 108 8.60 19.65 16.21
CA GLN A 108 8.77 19.89 14.78
C GLN A 108 10.07 19.20 14.37
N ILE A 109 9.94 18.08 13.65
CA ILE A 109 11.04 17.45 12.95
C ILE A 109 11.48 18.44 11.87
N GLU A 110 12.61 19.09 12.08
CA GLU A 110 13.29 19.85 11.04
C GLU A 110 13.68 18.87 9.91
N GLU A 111 12.97 18.96 8.78
CA GLU A 111 13.39 18.34 7.53
C GLU A 111 14.64 19.06 7.01
N THR A 112 15.81 18.53 7.33
CA THR A 112 17.04 18.78 6.57
C THR A 112 17.46 17.51 5.84
N THR A 113 16.69 17.11 4.83
CA THR A 113 17.12 16.09 3.88
C THR A 113 17.97 16.75 2.80
N GLN A 114 19.28 16.76 3.01
CA GLN A 114 20.24 16.96 1.93
C GLN A 114 20.07 15.81 0.92
N TYR A 115 19.50 16.11 -0.24
CA TYR A 115 19.50 15.22 -1.41
C TYR A 115 20.93 15.06 -1.92
N LYS A 116 21.70 14.15 -1.31
CA LYS A 116 22.92 13.62 -1.93
C LYS A 116 22.50 12.57 -2.96
N ASN A 117 22.79 12.89 -4.23
CA ASN A 117 22.86 12.04 -5.42
C ASN A 117 22.59 10.54 -5.15
N LEU A 118 21.36 10.11 -5.43
CA LEU A 118 20.92 8.70 -5.45
C LEU A 118 21.15 8.02 -6.81
N ASN A 119 21.86 8.66 -7.73
CA ASN A 119 22.04 8.19 -9.11
C ASN A 119 22.93 6.96 -9.29
N ASP A 120 23.54 6.41 -8.22
CA ASP A 120 24.47 5.28 -8.32
C ASP A 120 23.95 3.95 -7.74
N ILE A 121 22.72 3.87 -7.24
CA ILE A 121 22.12 2.58 -6.89
C ILE A 121 21.36 2.06 -8.11
N LYS A 122 22.08 1.38 -9.00
CA LYS A 122 21.44 0.56 -10.04
C LYS A 122 20.62 -0.52 -9.36
N PHE A 123 19.29 -0.37 -9.40
CA PHE A 123 18.37 -1.44 -9.04
C PHE A 123 18.79 -2.71 -9.78
N PRO A 124 18.90 -3.86 -9.08
CA PRO A 124 19.16 -5.12 -9.77
C PRO A 124 18.03 -5.35 -10.76
N LYS A 125 18.32 -5.20 -12.06
CA LYS A 125 17.40 -5.40 -13.20
C LYS A 125 16.79 -6.81 -13.30
N SER A 126 16.85 -7.63 -12.25
CA SER A 126 16.59 -9.06 -12.31
C SER A 126 15.77 -9.62 -11.15
N VAL A 127 15.17 -8.80 -10.28
CA VAL A 127 14.15 -9.33 -9.36
C VAL A 127 12.79 -9.09 -9.99
N ASN A 128 12.27 -10.13 -10.65
CA ASN A 128 10.89 -10.14 -11.12
C ASN A 128 9.98 -10.27 -9.90
N TRP A 129 9.52 -9.14 -9.37
CA TRP A 129 8.61 -9.10 -8.25
C TRP A 129 7.18 -9.33 -8.76
N ASP A 130 6.63 -10.50 -8.45
CA ASP A 130 5.26 -10.85 -8.81
C ASP A 130 4.27 -10.27 -7.79
N PHE A 131 3.98 -8.97 -7.89
CA PHE A 131 3.05 -8.28 -6.98
C PHE A 131 1.61 -8.75 -7.16
N ASN A 132 0.82 -8.64 -6.09
CA ASN A 132 -0.59 -9.04 -6.07
C ASN A 132 -1.55 -8.06 -6.75
N ILE A 133 -1.03 -6.89 -7.14
CA ILE A 133 -1.68 -5.88 -7.99
C ILE A 133 -0.61 -5.30 -8.92
N ASN A 134 -1.03 -4.72 -10.04
CA ASN A 134 -0.13 -3.96 -10.89
C ASN A 134 0.02 -2.53 -10.33
N LEU A 135 1.25 -2.03 -10.30
CA LEU A 135 1.55 -0.67 -9.89
C LEU A 135 2.53 -0.06 -10.90
N SER A 136 2.41 1.24 -11.13
CA SER A 136 3.34 1.95 -12.01
C SER A 136 4.78 1.85 -11.51
N GLU A 137 5.73 1.85 -12.46
CA GLU A 137 7.16 1.87 -12.16
C GLU A 137 7.52 3.04 -11.23
N PHE A 138 6.91 4.21 -11.43
CA PHE A 138 7.07 5.37 -10.55
C PHE A 138 6.75 5.04 -9.08
N TYR A 139 5.63 4.37 -8.79
CA TYR A 139 5.28 4.03 -7.41
C TYR A 139 6.28 3.03 -6.83
N ILE A 140 6.65 2.01 -7.62
CA ILE A 140 7.59 0.97 -7.21
C ILE A 140 8.96 1.56 -6.87
N GLU A 141 9.49 2.44 -7.71
CA GLU A 141 10.81 3.05 -7.51
C GLU A 141 10.84 4.02 -6.32
N ASN A 142 9.80 4.84 -6.14
CA ASN A 142 9.83 5.95 -5.19
C ASN A 142 9.19 5.60 -3.83
N PHE A 143 8.27 4.63 -3.78
CA PHE A 143 7.50 4.33 -2.59
C PHE A 143 7.72 2.92 -2.05
N SER A 144 8.27 1.94 -2.78
CA SER A 144 8.45 0.59 -2.22
C SER A 144 9.65 0.46 -1.27
N TYR A 145 10.69 1.31 -1.39
CA TYR A 145 11.89 1.29 -0.54
C TYR A 145 12.65 -0.07 -0.51
N PHE A 146 12.85 -0.72 -1.66
CA PHE A 146 13.42 -2.08 -1.73
C PHE A 146 14.80 -2.25 -1.07
N SER A 147 15.71 -1.29 -1.23
CA SER A 147 17.04 -1.39 -0.60
C SER A 147 16.92 -1.54 0.92
N LYS A 148 16.04 -0.74 1.53
CA LYS A 148 15.77 -0.81 2.96
C LYS A 148 15.08 -2.12 3.36
N TYR A 149 14.17 -2.63 2.53
CA TYR A 149 13.57 -3.95 2.74
C TYR A 149 14.62 -5.08 2.81
N LEU A 150 15.57 -5.10 1.88
CA LEU A 150 16.64 -6.13 1.84
C LEU A 150 17.56 -6.04 3.07
N GLU A 151 17.85 -4.83 3.56
CA GLU A 151 18.59 -4.63 4.81
C GLU A 151 17.84 -5.19 6.02
N ILE A 152 16.52 -4.99 6.07
CA ILE A 152 15.67 -5.52 7.14
C ILE A 152 15.66 -7.05 7.10
N GLU A 153 15.48 -7.67 5.92
CA GLU A 153 15.51 -9.13 5.76
C GLU A 153 16.85 -9.74 6.23
N LYS A 154 17.96 -9.12 5.84
CA LYS A 154 19.29 -9.56 6.28
C LYS A 154 19.43 -9.44 7.80
N SER A 155 18.93 -8.36 8.38
CA SER A 155 18.96 -8.15 9.83
C SER A 155 18.10 -9.19 10.58
N ILE A 156 16.91 -9.49 10.06
CA ILE A 156 16.01 -10.51 10.60
C ILE A 156 16.71 -11.86 10.64
N LYS A 157 17.33 -12.27 9.53
CA LYS A 157 18.06 -13.53 9.45
C LYS A 157 19.18 -13.59 10.49
N ASN A 158 19.98 -12.53 10.59
CA ASN A 158 21.08 -12.45 11.54
C ASN A 158 20.61 -12.49 13.01
N GLU A 159 19.50 -11.84 13.35
CA GLU A 159 18.93 -11.87 14.71
C GLU A 159 18.36 -13.26 15.02
N LYS A 160 17.61 -13.87 14.10
CA LYS A 160 17.08 -15.23 14.24
C LYS A 160 18.14 -16.29 14.49
N ASP A 161 19.27 -16.20 13.79
CA ASP A 161 20.37 -17.17 13.92
C ASP A 161 21.06 -17.10 15.30
N LYS A 162 20.95 -15.96 15.99
CA LYS A 162 21.57 -15.72 17.31
C LYS A 162 20.58 -15.84 18.47
N MET A 163 19.29 -15.65 18.22
CA MET A 163 18.27 -15.63 19.26
C MET A 163 17.92 -17.05 19.74
N PRO A 164 17.81 -17.28 21.06
CA PRO A 164 17.33 -18.55 21.60
C PRO A 164 15.93 -18.90 21.08
N ARG A 165 15.70 -20.18 20.76
CA ARG A 165 14.39 -20.66 20.26
C ARG A 165 13.22 -20.35 21.21
N SER A 166 13.47 -20.36 22.52
CA SER A 166 12.47 -20.02 23.54
C SER A 166 12.00 -18.57 23.42
N GLU A 167 12.89 -17.65 23.10
CA GLU A 167 12.58 -16.23 22.94
C GLU A 167 11.83 -15.97 21.63
N LEU A 168 12.27 -16.60 20.53
CA LEU A 168 11.53 -16.59 19.26
C LEU A 168 10.08 -17.07 19.45
N LEU A 169 9.88 -18.16 20.20
CA LEU A 169 8.56 -18.70 20.50
C LEU A 169 7.75 -17.74 21.37
N LYS A 170 8.37 -17.10 22.37
CA LYS A 170 7.73 -16.11 23.23
C LYS A 170 7.18 -14.94 22.42
N ILE A 171 8.01 -14.32 21.56
CA ILE A 171 7.59 -13.22 20.68
C ILE A 171 6.40 -13.65 19.82
N LYS A 172 6.50 -14.81 19.18
CA LYS A 172 5.43 -15.37 18.34
C LYS A 172 4.13 -15.59 19.11
N MET A 173 4.21 -16.15 20.32
CA MET A 173 3.04 -16.38 21.15
C MET A 173 2.38 -15.07 21.59
N GLU A 174 3.17 -14.09 22.02
CA GLU A 174 2.67 -12.78 22.43
C GLU A 174 2.00 -12.05 21.26
N VAL A 175 2.67 -11.93 20.11
CA VAL A 175 2.10 -11.32 18.89
C VAL A 175 0.77 -11.98 18.51
N ASN A 176 0.73 -13.31 18.45
CA ASN A 176 -0.48 -14.06 18.11
C ASN A 176 -1.61 -13.78 19.10
N LYS A 177 -1.30 -13.83 20.40
CA LYS A 177 -2.26 -13.61 21.48
C LYS A 177 -2.85 -12.21 21.41
N ARG A 178 -2.02 -11.17 21.26
CA ARG A 178 -2.50 -9.77 21.28
C ARG A 178 -3.31 -9.44 20.03
N LEU A 179 -2.87 -9.85 18.84
CA LEU A 179 -3.62 -9.62 17.61
C LEU A 179 -4.98 -10.35 17.60
N ASN A 180 -5.07 -11.56 18.18
CA ASN A 180 -6.35 -12.27 18.32
C ASN A 180 -7.33 -11.61 19.32
N GLN A 181 -6.83 -10.76 20.21
CA GLN A 181 -7.63 -10.11 21.26
C GLN A 181 -8.15 -8.73 20.85
N LEU A 182 -7.74 -8.21 19.69
CA LEU A 182 -8.16 -6.91 19.19
C LEU A 182 -9.67 -6.85 19.00
N ASN A 183 -10.24 -5.77 19.48
CA ASN A 183 -11.64 -5.38 19.28
C ASN A 183 -11.68 -3.85 19.10
N ASN A 184 -12.88 -3.29 18.92
CA ASN A 184 -13.07 -1.86 18.68
C ASN A 184 -12.90 -0.96 19.93
N ASP A 185 -12.40 -1.48 21.06
CA ASP A 185 -12.17 -0.69 22.27
C ASP A 185 -10.75 -0.07 22.26
N TYR A 186 -10.70 1.26 22.11
CA TYR A 186 -9.47 2.04 22.09
C TYR A 186 -8.56 1.80 23.30
N ASN A 187 -9.12 1.75 24.51
CA ASN A 187 -8.33 1.53 25.73
C ASN A 187 -7.75 0.13 25.76
N LYS A 188 -8.50 -0.85 25.25
CA LYS A 188 -8.01 -2.22 25.13
C LYS A 188 -6.89 -2.32 24.09
N ILE A 189 -7.02 -1.65 22.95
CA ILE A 189 -5.96 -1.59 21.92
C ILE A 189 -4.67 -1.02 22.52
N LEU A 190 -4.75 0.08 23.27
CA LEU A 190 -3.60 0.68 23.97
C LEU A 190 -3.01 -0.25 25.04
N SER A 191 -3.86 -0.94 25.80
CA SER A 191 -3.39 -1.90 26.82
C SER A 191 -2.65 -3.08 26.16
N LEU A 192 -3.19 -3.62 25.08
CA LEU A 192 -2.59 -4.71 24.33
C LEU A 192 -1.27 -4.30 23.66
N SER A 193 -1.15 -3.07 23.18
CA SER A 193 0.05 -2.61 22.47
C SER A 193 1.23 -2.44 23.41
N ARG A 194 1.00 -2.04 24.66
CA ARG A 194 2.05 -1.95 25.70
C ARG A 194 2.80 -3.27 25.89
N PHE A 195 2.13 -4.42 25.79
CA PHE A 195 2.79 -5.74 25.85
C PHE A 195 3.72 -6.00 24.67
N LEU A 196 3.47 -5.39 23.51
CA LEU A 196 4.29 -5.57 22.32
C LEU A 196 5.37 -4.50 22.17
N MET A 197 5.23 -3.35 22.85
CA MET A 197 6.22 -2.27 22.83
C MET A 197 7.58 -2.72 23.34
N GLU A 198 7.66 -3.70 24.26
CA GLU A 198 8.92 -4.25 24.73
C GLU A 198 9.74 -4.93 23.61
N TYR A 199 9.09 -5.35 22.53
CA TYR A 199 9.73 -6.00 21.38
C TYR A 199 9.94 -5.05 20.19
N LYS A 200 9.60 -3.76 20.30
CA LYS A 200 9.55 -2.82 19.18
C LYS A 200 10.89 -2.71 18.41
N GLU A 201 12.01 -2.83 19.13
CA GLU A 201 13.36 -2.74 18.57
C GLU A 201 13.88 -4.07 18.00
N SER A 202 13.17 -5.19 18.21
CA SER A 202 13.55 -6.49 17.64
C SER A 202 13.10 -6.56 16.17
N VAL A 203 14.02 -6.89 15.26
CA VAL A 203 13.63 -7.07 13.85
C VAL A 203 12.90 -8.40 13.64
N VAL A 204 13.10 -9.38 14.52
CA VAL A 204 12.26 -10.61 14.54
C VAL A 204 10.81 -10.28 14.87
N PHE A 205 10.58 -9.34 15.78
CA PHE A 205 9.23 -8.85 16.05
C PHE A 205 8.59 -8.23 14.81
N ILE A 206 9.33 -7.40 14.05
CA ILE A 206 8.84 -6.81 12.78
C ILE A 206 8.30 -7.88 11.84
N GLU A 207 9.06 -8.95 11.61
CA GLU A 207 8.66 -10.07 10.74
C GLU A 207 7.42 -10.79 11.29
N THR A 208 7.47 -11.14 12.57
CA THR A 208 6.42 -11.93 13.24
C THR A 208 5.10 -11.16 13.27
N PHE A 209 5.16 -9.88 13.60
CA PHE A 209 4.03 -8.98 13.63
C PHE A 209 3.45 -8.76 12.23
N THR A 210 4.30 -8.51 11.22
CA THR A 210 3.90 -8.33 9.82
C THR A 210 3.16 -9.55 9.27
N HIS A 211 3.71 -10.75 9.46
CA HIS A 211 3.04 -11.97 9.00
C HIS A 211 1.70 -12.17 9.68
N LYS A 212 1.62 -11.91 10.99
CA LYS A 212 0.39 -12.13 11.73
C LYS A 212 -0.68 -11.09 11.40
N ILE A 213 -0.34 -9.81 11.23
CA ILE A 213 -1.31 -8.80 10.85
C ILE A 213 -1.85 -9.05 9.43
N LEU A 214 -1.02 -9.49 8.48
CA LEU A 214 -1.47 -9.88 7.14
C LEU A 214 -2.38 -11.12 7.20
N GLU A 215 -2.07 -12.11 8.03
CA GLU A 215 -2.95 -13.25 8.28
C GLU A 215 -4.33 -12.79 8.79
N GLN A 216 -4.37 -11.96 9.83
CA GLN A 216 -5.64 -11.44 10.36
C GLN A 216 -6.41 -10.60 9.36
N SER A 217 -5.69 -9.85 8.52
CA SER A 217 -6.30 -9.08 7.44
C SER A 217 -7.04 -9.99 6.46
N THR A 218 -6.42 -11.11 6.07
CA THR A 218 -7.03 -12.08 5.14
C THR A 218 -8.16 -12.89 5.76
N VAL A 219 -8.21 -13.06 7.09
CA VAL A 219 -9.20 -13.92 7.77
C VAL A 219 -10.34 -13.12 8.40
N GLN A 220 -10.03 -12.12 9.21
CA GLN A 220 -11.02 -11.36 9.98
C GLN A 220 -11.49 -10.13 9.21
N VAL A 221 -10.56 -9.31 8.71
CA VAL A 221 -10.90 -8.04 8.05
C VAL A 221 -11.59 -8.28 6.71
N SER A 222 -11.22 -9.33 5.98
CA SER A 222 -11.90 -9.76 4.75
C SER A 222 -13.39 -10.08 4.96
N ARG A 223 -13.78 -10.57 6.15
CA ARG A 223 -15.16 -10.91 6.52
C ARG A 223 -15.90 -9.73 7.13
N HIS A 224 -15.18 -8.91 7.88
CA HIS A 224 -15.70 -7.73 8.58
C HIS A 224 -14.77 -6.55 8.30
N GLN A 225 -15.01 -5.87 7.18
CA GLN A 225 -14.12 -4.81 6.69
C GLN A 225 -13.81 -3.77 7.77
N GLU A 226 -14.82 -3.30 8.49
CA GLU A 226 -14.70 -2.30 9.57
C GLU A 226 -13.68 -2.63 10.66
N SER A 227 -13.35 -3.92 10.85
CA SER A 227 -12.28 -4.34 11.75
C SER A 227 -10.90 -3.83 11.31
N TYR A 228 -10.73 -3.26 10.10
CA TYR A 228 -9.47 -2.64 9.71
C TYR A 228 -9.02 -1.54 10.68
N LYS A 229 -9.98 -0.82 11.31
CA LYS A 229 -9.71 0.33 12.19
C LYS A 229 -8.86 -0.08 13.40
N GLN A 230 -9.25 -1.14 14.10
CA GLN A 230 -8.52 -1.67 15.24
C GLN A 230 -7.11 -2.16 14.88
N TYR A 231 -6.94 -2.81 13.72
CA TYR A 231 -5.62 -3.27 13.25
C TYR A 231 -4.72 -2.10 12.84
N SER A 232 -5.29 -1.10 12.16
CA SER A 232 -4.55 0.08 11.69
C SER A 232 -4.09 0.95 12.86
N LEU A 233 -4.97 1.16 13.84
CA LEU A 233 -4.61 1.86 15.07
C LEU A 233 -3.55 1.10 15.88
N PHE A 234 -3.68 -0.22 15.99
CA PHE A 234 -2.68 -1.05 16.66
C PHE A 234 -1.31 -0.95 15.98
N PHE A 235 -1.30 -0.98 14.64
CA PHE A 235 -0.09 -0.78 13.85
C PHE A 235 0.52 0.60 14.09
N LYS A 236 -0.29 1.67 14.08
CA LYS A 236 0.17 3.05 14.36
C LYS A 236 0.88 3.16 15.69
N ILE A 237 0.37 2.53 16.75
CA ILE A 237 1.00 2.59 18.08
C ILE A 237 2.38 1.92 18.08
N LEU A 238 2.52 0.82 17.35
CA LEU A 238 3.76 0.04 17.24
C LEU A 238 4.66 0.52 16.10
N TYR A 239 4.31 1.63 15.44
CA TYR A 239 4.94 2.07 14.21
C TYR A 239 6.45 2.29 14.36
N THR A 240 7.17 1.74 13.40
CA THR A 240 8.55 2.11 13.03
C THR A 240 8.62 2.20 11.50
N LYS A 241 9.58 2.97 10.98
CA LYS A 241 9.81 3.03 9.52
C LYS A 241 10.09 1.64 8.95
N ASP A 242 10.91 0.86 9.65
CA ASP A 242 11.30 -0.50 9.24
C ASP A 242 10.10 -1.45 9.24
N LEU A 243 9.21 -1.34 10.24
CA LEU A 243 7.97 -2.11 10.27
C LEU A 243 7.08 -1.77 9.07
N PHE A 244 6.91 -0.49 8.74
CA PHE A 244 6.07 -0.08 7.61
C PHE A 244 6.63 -0.53 6.26
N VAL A 245 7.94 -0.38 6.04
CA VAL A 245 8.61 -0.86 4.81
C VAL A 245 8.46 -2.37 4.68
N PHE A 246 8.75 -3.12 5.74
CA PHE A 246 8.65 -4.59 5.71
C PHE A 246 7.21 -5.06 5.49
N TYR A 247 6.23 -4.44 6.18
CA TYR A 247 4.82 -4.72 6.00
C TYR A 247 4.35 -4.46 4.56
N LYS A 248 4.68 -3.30 4.00
CA LYS A 248 4.25 -2.90 2.66
C LYS A 248 4.75 -3.85 1.58
N ILE A 249 6.03 -4.19 1.58
CA ILE A 249 6.58 -5.15 0.60
C ILE A 249 5.95 -6.54 0.75
N ASN A 250 5.79 -7.03 1.98
CA ASN A 250 5.12 -8.31 2.22
C ASN A 250 3.66 -8.28 1.78
N LEU A 251 2.95 -7.17 1.99
CA LEU A 251 1.60 -6.98 1.50
C LEU A 251 1.54 -7.05 -0.02
N LEU A 252 2.42 -6.33 -0.72
CA LEU A 252 2.46 -6.32 -2.19
C LEU A 252 2.78 -7.70 -2.77
N ASN A 253 3.61 -8.50 -2.11
CA ASN A 253 4.01 -9.83 -2.58
C ASN A 253 3.02 -10.96 -2.18
N LYS A 254 2.10 -10.71 -1.25
CA LYS A 254 1.21 -11.76 -0.74
C LYS A 254 0.03 -11.99 -1.68
N LYS A 255 0.04 -13.10 -2.41
CA LYS A 255 -1.09 -13.55 -3.24
C LYS A 255 -2.25 -14.05 -2.38
N CYS A 256 -3.48 -13.68 -2.74
CA CYS A 256 -4.70 -14.15 -2.09
C CYS A 256 -5.92 -13.97 -3.00
N SER A 257 -7.09 -14.43 -2.55
CA SER A 257 -8.37 -14.16 -3.23
C SER A 257 -8.74 -12.67 -3.17
N GLU A 258 -9.75 -12.27 -3.96
CA GLU A 258 -10.31 -10.91 -3.97
C GLU A 258 -10.72 -10.44 -2.55
N ASN A 259 -11.40 -11.30 -1.78
CA ASN A 259 -11.73 -11.01 -0.37
C ASN A 259 -10.49 -10.84 0.51
N GLY A 260 -9.43 -11.61 0.25
CA GLY A 260 -8.14 -11.45 0.92
C GLY A 260 -7.50 -10.10 0.61
N LEU A 261 -7.52 -9.68 -0.66
CA LEU A 261 -7.02 -8.36 -1.09
C LEU A 261 -7.79 -7.26 -0.40
N LYS A 262 -9.13 -7.34 -0.40
CA LYS A 262 -10.00 -6.41 0.33
C LYS A 262 -9.57 -6.26 1.79
N GLY A 263 -9.35 -7.37 2.48
CA GLY A 263 -8.91 -7.37 3.88
C GLY A 263 -7.53 -6.74 4.09
N MET A 264 -6.53 -7.14 3.31
CA MET A 264 -5.15 -6.61 3.42
C MET A 264 -5.07 -5.12 3.10
N TYR A 265 -5.64 -4.70 1.97
CA TYR A 265 -5.64 -3.31 1.56
C TYR A 265 -6.50 -2.44 2.48
N SER A 266 -7.53 -3.00 3.14
CA SER A 266 -8.27 -2.25 4.16
C SER A 266 -7.38 -1.85 5.33
N VAL A 267 -6.53 -2.76 5.81
CA VAL A 267 -5.56 -2.45 6.88
C VAL A 267 -4.47 -1.51 6.38
N PHE A 268 -3.94 -1.72 5.17
CA PHE A 268 -2.93 -0.82 4.62
C PHE A 268 -3.42 0.62 4.48
N PHE A 269 -4.57 0.84 3.86
CA PHE A 269 -5.15 2.18 3.72
C PHE A 269 -5.55 2.77 5.07
N GLY A 270 -6.01 1.94 6.01
CA GLY A 270 -6.23 2.37 7.37
C GLY A 270 -4.94 2.85 8.04
N ILE A 271 -3.80 2.15 7.84
CA ILE A 271 -2.49 2.59 8.32
C ILE A 271 -2.10 3.94 7.70
N LEU A 272 -2.28 4.11 6.38
CA LEU A 272 -1.97 5.39 5.73
C LEU A 272 -2.77 6.53 6.34
N LYS A 273 -4.07 6.32 6.57
CA LYS A 273 -4.95 7.29 7.22
C LYS A 273 -4.53 7.59 8.66
N GLU A 274 -4.29 6.54 9.45
CA GLU A 274 -3.97 6.65 10.88
C GLU A 274 -2.60 7.31 11.11
N CYS A 275 -1.61 7.03 10.28
CA CYS A 275 -0.26 7.60 10.33
C CYS A 275 -0.10 8.92 9.56
N ASP A 276 -1.18 9.42 8.95
CA ASP A 276 -1.21 10.64 8.13
C ASP A 276 -0.27 10.63 6.91
N PHE A 277 -0.13 9.49 6.24
CA PHE A 277 0.70 9.33 5.03
C PHE A 277 -0.06 9.72 3.76
N ILE A 278 -0.33 11.02 3.64
CA ILE A 278 -1.05 11.61 2.49
C ILE A 278 -0.32 11.33 1.17
N ASP A 279 1.00 11.52 1.14
CA ASP A 279 1.79 11.38 -0.09
C ASP A 279 1.78 9.94 -0.60
N GLU A 280 1.93 8.96 0.30
CA GLU A 280 1.83 7.54 -0.05
C GLU A 280 0.41 7.19 -0.54
N ALA A 281 -0.63 7.71 0.12
CA ALA A 281 -2.02 7.48 -0.30
C ALA A 281 -2.30 8.07 -1.69
N TRP A 282 -1.80 9.27 -1.97
CA TRP A 282 -1.95 9.92 -3.27
C TRP A 282 -1.15 9.19 -4.36
N ALA A 283 0.11 8.87 -4.07
CA ALA A 283 0.98 8.14 -4.97
C ALA A 283 0.43 6.74 -5.28
N PHE A 284 -0.18 6.07 -4.30
CA PHE A 284 -0.81 4.77 -4.52
C PHE A 284 -1.92 4.84 -5.57
N ALA A 285 -2.81 5.83 -5.49
CA ALA A 285 -3.84 6.00 -6.52
C ALA A 285 -3.24 6.26 -7.90
N ALA A 286 -2.25 7.15 -8.00
CA ALA A 286 -1.56 7.37 -9.27
C ALA A 286 -0.90 6.09 -9.79
N GLY A 287 -0.25 5.33 -8.91
CA GLY A 287 0.40 4.07 -9.24
C GLY A 287 -0.56 2.99 -9.72
N PHE A 288 -1.73 2.89 -9.08
CA PHE A 288 -2.76 1.91 -9.41
C PHE A 288 -3.54 2.29 -10.68
N LEU A 289 -3.84 3.58 -10.88
CA LEU A 289 -4.69 4.03 -11.99
C LEU A 289 -3.94 4.24 -13.31
N ASN A 290 -2.62 4.34 -13.28
CA ASN A 290 -1.78 4.55 -14.47
C ASN A 290 -1.25 3.25 -15.09
N VAL A 291 -1.77 2.10 -14.66
CA VAL A 291 -1.46 0.78 -15.24
C VAL A 291 -2.73 -0.05 -15.36
N ASP A 292 -2.70 -1.06 -16.22
CA ASP A 292 -3.82 -1.97 -16.39
C ASP A 292 -3.99 -2.85 -15.13
N ASN A 293 -5.00 -2.55 -14.33
CA ASN A 293 -5.39 -3.32 -13.15
C ASN A 293 -6.75 -3.97 -13.34
N HIS A 294 -6.92 -5.15 -12.74
CA HIS A 294 -8.20 -5.88 -12.74
C HIS A 294 -8.76 -6.02 -11.31
N GLU A 295 -7.95 -5.69 -10.30
CA GLU A 295 -8.23 -5.83 -8.88
C GLU A 295 -9.02 -4.63 -8.34
N PHE A 296 -10.14 -4.29 -8.97
CA PHE A 296 -10.96 -3.11 -8.60
C PHE A 296 -11.51 -3.17 -7.16
N VAL A 297 -11.44 -4.32 -6.48
CA VAL A 297 -11.72 -4.43 -5.05
C VAL A 297 -10.77 -3.56 -4.21
N VAL A 298 -9.54 -3.37 -4.68
CA VAL A 298 -8.54 -2.51 -4.04
C VAL A 298 -8.94 -1.05 -4.22
N LEU A 299 -9.44 -0.67 -5.40
CA LEU A 299 -9.97 0.67 -5.65
C LEU A 299 -11.24 0.97 -4.83
N GLU A 300 -12.19 0.02 -4.73
CA GLU A 300 -13.36 0.13 -3.84
C GLU A 300 -12.90 0.37 -2.39
N THR A 301 -11.88 -0.37 -1.95
CA THR A 301 -11.36 -0.28 -0.58
C THR A 301 -10.62 1.04 -0.34
N TYR A 302 -9.88 1.53 -1.34
CA TYR A 302 -9.19 2.82 -1.31
C TYR A 302 -10.19 3.96 -1.13
N LEU A 303 -11.22 4.02 -1.98
CA LEU A 303 -12.25 5.05 -1.91
C LEU A 303 -13.02 5.00 -0.60
N TYR A 304 -13.34 3.79 -0.12
CA TYR A 304 -14.07 3.59 1.13
C TYR A 304 -13.31 4.15 2.36
N ILE A 305 -12.01 3.92 2.45
CA ILE A 305 -11.22 4.25 3.66
C ILE A 305 -10.56 5.62 3.55
N LEU A 306 -9.98 5.92 2.38
CA LEU A 306 -9.18 7.12 2.15
C LEU A 306 -9.98 8.23 1.47
N GLY A 307 -11.16 7.98 0.91
CA GLY A 307 -11.91 8.99 0.14
C GLY A 307 -12.15 10.28 0.94
N GLU A 308 -12.78 10.19 2.10
CA GLU A 308 -13.03 11.35 2.97
C GLU A 308 -11.73 11.94 3.55
N TYR A 309 -10.75 11.09 3.85
CA TYR A 309 -9.44 11.51 4.33
C TYR A 309 -8.70 12.36 3.29
N LEU A 310 -8.72 11.97 2.03
CA LEU A 310 -8.11 12.72 0.94
C LEU A 310 -8.88 14.01 0.65
N LEU A 311 -10.21 14.01 0.80
CA LEU A 311 -11.00 15.25 0.68
C LEU A 311 -10.59 16.27 1.74
N SER A 312 -10.48 15.85 3.00
CA SER A 312 -10.11 16.76 4.09
C SER A 312 -8.67 17.27 3.99
N ARG A 313 -7.78 16.53 3.34
CA ARG A 313 -6.35 16.89 3.19
C ARG A 313 -6.01 17.63 1.89
N LEU A 314 -6.63 17.27 0.77
CA LEU A 314 -6.27 17.77 -0.57
C LEU A 314 -7.42 18.50 -1.29
N GLY A 315 -8.63 18.49 -0.73
CA GLY A 315 -9.80 19.21 -1.22
C GLY A 315 -10.07 18.98 -2.71
N SER A 316 -9.95 20.06 -3.49
CA SER A 316 -10.27 20.05 -4.92
C SER A 316 -9.45 19.04 -5.75
N TRP A 317 -8.22 18.70 -5.34
CA TRP A 317 -7.41 17.71 -6.03
C TRP A 317 -8.01 16.30 -5.92
N SER A 318 -8.51 15.94 -4.73
CA SER A 318 -9.24 14.69 -4.51
C SER A 318 -10.52 14.62 -5.35
N CYS A 319 -11.26 15.73 -5.48
CA CYS A 319 -12.42 15.77 -6.36
C CYS A 319 -12.06 15.52 -7.83
N LYS A 320 -10.92 16.05 -8.31
CA LYS A 320 -10.42 15.77 -9.67
C LYS A 320 -10.10 14.28 -9.85
N LEU A 321 -9.43 13.67 -8.86
CA LEU A 321 -9.14 12.23 -8.86
C LEU A 321 -10.44 11.40 -8.94
N PHE A 322 -11.44 11.72 -8.12
CA PHE A 322 -12.69 10.95 -8.14
C PHE A 322 -13.48 11.11 -9.44
N ARG A 323 -13.50 12.31 -10.02
CA ARG A 323 -14.08 12.53 -11.35
C ARG A 323 -13.32 11.75 -12.43
N TYR A 324 -11.99 11.73 -12.36
CA TYR A 324 -11.16 10.93 -13.26
C TYR A 324 -11.52 9.45 -13.17
N ILE A 325 -11.59 8.89 -11.95
CA ILE A 325 -11.98 7.48 -11.75
C ILE A 325 -13.37 7.21 -12.33
N LYS A 326 -14.35 8.09 -12.07
CA LYS A 326 -15.72 7.94 -12.58
C LYS A 326 -15.78 7.97 -14.11
N MET A 327 -15.01 8.83 -14.75
CA MET A 327 -15.05 9.01 -16.20
C MET A 327 -14.26 7.95 -16.96
N PHE A 328 -13.09 7.53 -16.44
CA PHE A 328 -12.15 6.74 -17.24
C PHE A 328 -11.92 5.32 -16.74
N ILE A 329 -12.27 5.02 -15.48
CA ILE A 329 -11.94 3.73 -14.85
C ILE A 329 -13.20 2.89 -14.67
N VAL A 330 -14.25 3.50 -14.15
CA VAL A 330 -15.54 2.86 -13.88
C VAL A 330 -16.16 2.21 -15.13
N GLU A 331 -15.96 2.79 -16.32
CA GLU A 331 -16.46 2.23 -17.57
C GLU A 331 -15.83 0.88 -17.91
N ASN A 332 -14.59 0.64 -17.48
CA ASN A 332 -13.82 -0.57 -17.76
C ASN A 332 -14.09 -1.71 -16.74
N ILE A 333 -14.95 -1.49 -15.75
CA ILE A 333 -15.26 -2.50 -14.73
C ILE A 333 -16.34 -3.44 -15.26
N GLU A 334 -15.96 -4.69 -15.51
CA GLU A 334 -16.88 -5.73 -16.02
C GLU A 334 -17.93 -6.15 -14.98
N ASN A 335 -17.58 -6.17 -13.69
CA ASN A 335 -18.48 -6.57 -12.62
C ASN A 335 -19.49 -5.45 -12.29
N PRO A 336 -20.79 -5.62 -12.59
CA PRO A 336 -21.77 -4.54 -12.42
C PRO A 336 -22.00 -4.16 -10.95
N ALA A 337 -21.89 -5.13 -10.03
CA ALA A 337 -22.08 -4.86 -8.60
C ALA A 337 -20.92 -4.04 -8.03
N GLN A 338 -19.69 -4.34 -8.45
CA GLN A 338 -18.49 -3.59 -8.04
C GLN A 338 -18.48 -2.19 -8.67
N LYS A 339 -18.84 -2.10 -9.96
CA LYS A 339 -19.03 -0.83 -10.67
C LYS A 339 -19.99 0.09 -9.92
N TYR A 340 -21.20 -0.39 -9.61
CA TYR A 340 -22.20 0.38 -8.87
C TYR A 340 -21.69 0.85 -7.49
N LYS A 341 -20.98 0.00 -6.76
CA LYS A 341 -20.41 0.37 -5.44
C LYS A 341 -19.41 1.51 -5.56
N ILE A 342 -18.47 1.42 -6.51
CA ILE A 342 -17.44 2.44 -6.74
C ILE A 342 -18.09 3.75 -7.20
N GLU A 343 -19.02 3.70 -8.15
CA GLU A 343 -19.77 4.86 -8.62
C GLU A 343 -20.49 5.57 -7.47
N LYS A 344 -21.24 4.81 -6.67
CA LYS A 344 -22.00 5.34 -5.53
C LYS A 344 -21.08 5.96 -4.47
N GLN A 345 -19.92 5.34 -4.19
CA GLN A 345 -18.93 5.91 -3.28
C GLN A 345 -18.40 7.24 -3.80
N ILE A 346 -18.04 7.32 -5.08
CA ILE A 346 -17.56 8.57 -5.70
C ILE A 346 -18.63 9.66 -5.64
N GLU A 347 -19.89 9.32 -5.92
CA GLU A 347 -20.99 10.28 -5.84
C GLU A 347 -21.19 10.84 -4.44
N ASN A 348 -21.12 9.98 -3.42
CA ASN A 348 -21.18 10.43 -2.03
C ASN A 348 -20.00 11.34 -1.69
N LEU A 349 -18.79 10.98 -2.08
CA LEU A 349 -17.58 11.77 -1.84
C LEU A 349 -17.65 13.15 -2.52
N LEU A 350 -18.14 13.22 -3.76
CA LEU A 350 -18.28 14.48 -4.48
C LEU A 350 -19.35 15.40 -3.88
N ARG A 351 -20.37 14.85 -3.20
CA ARG A 351 -21.39 15.63 -2.47
C ARG A 351 -20.89 16.21 -1.15
N LEU A 352 -19.84 15.63 -0.55
CA LEU A 352 -19.27 16.17 0.70
C LEU A 352 -18.48 17.48 0.48
N ASN A 353 -18.12 17.79 -0.77
CA ASN A 353 -17.38 18.99 -1.15
C ASN A 353 -18.26 20.07 -1.81
N SER A 354 -19.56 19.81 -1.95
CA SER A 354 -20.58 20.78 -2.41
C SER A 354 -21.32 21.33 -1.22
#